data_AF-A0A8T4WLW9-F1
#
_entry.id   AF-A0A8T4WLW9-F1
#
_cell.length_a   1.000
_cell.length_b   1.000
_cell.length_c   1.000
_cell.angle_alpha   90.00
_cell.angle_beta   90.00
_cell.angle_gamma   90.00
#
_symmetry.space_group_name_H-M   'P 1'
#
loop_
_entity.id
_entity.type
_entity.pdbx_description
1 polymer ?
#
loop_
_entity_poly.entity_id
_entity_poly.type
_entity_poly.pdbx_seq_one_letter_code
_entity_poly.pdbx_strand_id
1 'polypeptide(L)'
;MPQDGTVSSNYIHWTHSNVLDAAEKAEIYNIEPKVGEEEIELIKEHGTREEYSWVLSYMELQKLQKTESEEIRRVARNLWDTVIENPNRLVQDEVRIVRRMGIEYSRMPYTIRYYTRTKRVSVAWTAVPDGILESVKLMILAPSNDVVKREKMRDILRERPEDVKRAKEYFAKKGIQFAEWWKE
;
A
#
# COMPACT_ATOMS: atom_id res chain seq x y z
N MET A 1 -6.75 14.92 -6.14
CA MET A 1 -6.60 13.46 -6.37
C MET A 1 -5.54 12.95 -5.41
N PRO A 2 -5.64 11.71 -4.89
CA PRO A 2 -4.51 11.05 -4.23
C PRO A 2 -3.28 11.15 -5.13
N GLN A 3 -2.09 11.38 -4.55
CA GLN A 3 -0.84 11.49 -5.30
C GLN A 3 -0.75 10.34 -6.31
N ASP A 4 -0.48 10.65 -7.59
CA ASP A 4 -0.63 9.74 -8.72
C ASP A 4 -0.12 8.34 -8.37
N GLY A 5 -1.04 7.40 -8.17
CA GLY A 5 -0.70 6.02 -7.82
C GLY A 5 0.26 5.39 -8.83
N THR A 6 0.82 4.25 -8.46
CA THR A 6 1.65 3.44 -9.35
C THR A 6 0.75 2.61 -10.26
N VAL A 7 0.90 2.80 -11.56
CA VAL A 7 0.32 1.94 -12.59
C VAL A 7 1.31 0.83 -12.89
N SER A 8 1.05 -0.36 -12.36
CA SER A 8 1.78 -1.58 -12.73
C SER A 8 1.19 -2.16 -14.01
N SER A 9 1.73 -3.28 -14.50
CA SER A 9 1.24 -3.94 -15.72
C SER A 9 -0.24 -4.35 -15.64
N ASN A 10 -0.78 -4.57 -14.44
CA ASN A 10 -2.13 -5.10 -14.28
C ASN A 10 -2.96 -4.40 -13.20
N TYR A 11 -2.43 -3.44 -12.45
CA TYR A 11 -3.21 -2.82 -11.39
C TYR A 11 -2.72 -1.43 -11.02
N ILE A 12 -3.63 -0.63 -10.49
CA ILE A 12 -3.30 0.63 -9.84
C ILE A 12 -3.19 0.35 -8.34
N HIS A 13 -2.07 0.74 -7.74
CA HIS A 13 -1.88 0.73 -6.30
C HIS A 13 -1.19 2.03 -5.87
N TRP A 14 -1.30 2.40 -4.61
CA TRP A 14 -0.55 3.53 -4.05
C TRP A 14 -0.09 3.20 -2.65
N THR A 15 0.98 3.85 -2.22
CA THR A 15 1.66 3.51 -0.98
C THR A 15 2.02 4.78 -0.22
N HIS A 16 1.68 4.83 1.06
CA HIS A 16 2.15 5.88 1.98
C HIS A 16 2.78 5.25 3.21
N SER A 17 3.74 5.96 3.80
CA SER A 17 4.45 5.51 5.00
C SER A 17 4.09 6.35 6.21
N ASN A 18 4.01 5.71 7.38
CA ASN A 18 3.97 6.38 8.67
C ASN A 18 5.11 5.90 9.57
N VAL A 19 5.51 6.75 10.51
CA VAL A 19 6.60 6.48 11.44
C VAL A 19 6.05 5.69 12.64
N LEU A 20 6.75 4.62 13.03
CA LEU A 20 6.49 3.86 14.26
C LEU A 20 7.43 4.28 15.39
N ASP A 21 8.66 4.66 15.03
CA ASP A 21 9.63 5.23 15.96
C ASP A 21 10.45 6.30 15.22
N ALA A 22 10.43 7.52 15.76
CA ALA A 22 11.13 8.69 15.22
C ALA A 22 12.57 8.84 15.75
N ALA A 23 12.99 7.99 16.69
CA ALA A 23 14.29 7.99 17.36
C ALA A 23 14.66 9.39 17.87
N GLU A 24 15.83 9.92 17.49
CA GLU A 24 16.33 11.24 17.90
C GLU A 24 15.37 12.41 17.58
N LYS A 25 14.41 12.20 16.67
CA LYS A 25 13.41 13.22 16.30
C LYS A 25 12.07 13.04 17.01
N ALA A 26 11.96 12.09 17.94
CA ALA A 26 10.73 11.83 18.69
C ALA A 26 10.22 13.09 19.42
N GLU A 27 11.10 13.82 20.10
CA GLU A 27 10.75 15.06 20.81
C GLU A 27 10.28 16.15 19.85
N ILE A 28 10.95 16.32 18.70
CA ILE A 28 10.64 17.35 17.71
C ILE A 28 9.25 17.13 17.10
N TYR A 29 8.90 15.88 16.81
CA TYR A 29 7.63 15.54 16.17
C TYR A 29 6.54 15.09 17.14
N ASN A 30 6.84 15.05 18.44
CA ASN A 30 5.95 14.52 19.48
C ASN A 30 5.41 13.12 19.12
N ILE A 31 6.30 12.22 18.70
CA ILE A 31 5.98 10.84 18.31
C ILE A 31 6.54 9.91 19.38
N GLU A 32 5.66 9.24 20.11
CA GLU A 32 6.05 8.17 21.02
C GLU A 32 6.52 6.93 20.23
N PRO A 33 7.64 6.30 20.62
CA PRO A 33 8.15 5.10 19.98
C PRO A 33 7.22 3.92 20.26
N LYS A 34 6.87 3.18 19.20
CA LYS A 34 5.95 2.02 19.27
C LYS A 34 6.66 0.67 19.08
N VAL A 35 7.94 0.70 18.77
CA VAL A 35 8.79 -0.47 18.58
C VAL A 35 10.01 -0.32 19.49
N GLY A 36 10.46 -1.43 20.07
CA GLY A 36 11.63 -1.50 20.92
C GLY A 36 12.85 -2.08 20.21
N GLU A 37 13.89 -2.36 20.99
CA GLU A 37 15.14 -2.92 20.48
C GLU A 37 14.95 -4.33 19.90
N GLU A 38 14.12 -5.17 20.52
CA GLU A 38 13.83 -6.54 20.05
C GLU A 38 13.24 -6.52 18.63
N GLU A 39 12.25 -5.66 18.37
CA GLU A 39 11.65 -5.54 17.03
C GLU A 39 12.64 -4.97 16.00
N ILE A 40 13.51 -4.05 16.42
CA ILE A 40 14.55 -3.48 15.54
C ILE A 40 15.57 -4.55 15.16
N GLU A 41 16.02 -5.38 16.11
CA GLU A 41 16.91 -6.50 15.80
C GLU A 41 16.24 -7.53 14.89
N LEU A 42 14.97 -7.88 15.14
CA LEU A 42 14.20 -8.74 14.24
C LEU A 42 14.19 -8.19 12.79
N ILE A 43 14.00 -6.88 12.61
CA ILE A 43 14.02 -6.23 11.29
C ILE A 43 15.42 -6.32 10.65
N LYS A 44 16.50 -6.20 11.43
CA LYS A 44 17.87 -6.30 10.91
C LYS A 44 18.24 -7.74 10.55
N GLU A 45 17.86 -8.71 11.37
CA GLU A 45 18.22 -10.11 11.17
C GLU A 45 17.47 -10.76 10.00
N HIS A 46 16.18 -10.44 9.85
CA HIS A 46 15.31 -11.06 8.85
C HIS A 46 14.95 -10.14 7.68
N GLY A 47 15.34 -8.87 7.75
CA GLY A 47 15.13 -7.92 6.67
C GLY A 47 16.20 -8.00 5.59
N THR A 48 15.85 -7.52 4.40
CA THR A 48 16.83 -7.32 3.32
C THR A 48 17.61 -6.04 3.59
N ARG A 49 18.95 -6.13 3.54
CA ARG A 49 19.82 -4.95 3.63
C ARG A 49 19.76 -4.14 2.33
N GLU A 50 19.44 -2.87 2.46
CA GLU A 50 19.60 -1.84 1.45
C GLU A 50 20.71 -0.86 1.87
N GLU A 51 21.11 0.05 0.98
CA GLU A 51 22.26 0.96 1.19
C GLU A 51 22.20 1.72 2.53
N TYR A 52 21.01 2.21 2.91
CA TYR A 52 20.81 3.02 4.12
C TYR A 52 19.73 2.49 5.07
N SER A 53 19.31 1.24 4.89
CA SER A 53 18.22 0.70 5.70
C SER A 53 18.15 -0.84 5.67
N TRP A 54 17.44 -1.39 6.64
CA TRP A 54 16.96 -2.76 6.64
C TRP A 54 15.47 -2.78 6.37
N VAL A 55 15.03 -3.69 5.49
CA VAL A 55 13.64 -3.75 5.02
C VAL A 55 13.07 -5.14 5.29
N LEU A 56 12.14 -5.21 6.22
CA LEU A 56 11.36 -6.41 6.48
C LEU A 56 10.05 -6.34 5.71
N SER A 57 9.81 -7.28 4.80
CA SER A 57 8.56 -7.34 4.06
C SER A 57 7.42 -7.83 4.97
N TYR A 58 6.19 -7.37 4.72
CA TYR A 58 5.03 -7.84 5.46
C TYR A 58 4.83 -9.36 5.34
N MET A 59 5.09 -9.93 4.15
CA MET A 59 5.03 -11.37 3.91
C MET A 59 6.04 -12.14 4.75
N GLU A 60 7.25 -11.58 4.93
CA GLU A 60 8.25 -12.20 5.78
C GLU A 60 7.85 -12.15 7.25
N LEU A 61 7.32 -11.02 7.72
CA LEU A 61 6.78 -10.91 9.08
C LEU A 61 5.66 -11.94 9.35
N GLN A 62 4.80 -12.23 8.37
CA GLN A 62 3.78 -13.29 8.48
C GLN A 62 4.39 -14.69 8.64
N LYS A 63 5.53 -14.96 8.00
CA LYS A 63 6.21 -16.25 8.14
C LYS A 63 6.89 -16.35 9.51
N LEU A 64 7.51 -15.27 9.98
CA LEU A 64 8.17 -15.23 11.30
C LEU A 64 7.19 -15.52 12.44
N GLN A 65 5.93 -15.09 12.33
CA GLN A 65 4.87 -15.45 13.29
C GLN A 65 4.51 -16.94 13.32
N LYS A 66 5.01 -17.74 12.38
CA LYS A 66 4.78 -19.18 12.24
C LYS A 66 6.06 -20.01 12.38
N THR A 67 7.19 -19.37 12.70
CA THR A 67 8.45 -20.06 12.92
C THR A 67 8.39 -20.94 14.18
N GLU A 68 9.27 -21.92 14.30
CA GLU A 68 9.35 -22.81 15.47
C GLU A 68 9.96 -22.12 16.70
N SER A 69 10.87 -21.16 16.50
CA SER A 69 11.46 -20.36 17.57
C SER A 69 10.40 -19.51 18.27
N GLU A 70 10.14 -19.80 19.54
CA GLU A 70 9.12 -19.10 20.33
C GLU A 70 9.49 -17.62 20.55
N GLU A 71 10.78 -17.31 20.70
CA GLU A 71 11.27 -15.93 20.84
C GLU A 71 10.99 -15.10 19.58
N ILE A 72 11.43 -15.58 18.42
CA ILE A 72 11.20 -14.89 17.14
C ILE A 72 9.70 -14.75 16.88
N ARG A 73 8.93 -15.81 17.16
CA ARG A 73 7.48 -15.80 17.00
C ARG A 73 6.81 -14.73 17.87
N ARG A 74 7.22 -14.61 19.13
CA ARG A 74 6.73 -13.60 20.08
C ARG A 74 7.02 -12.19 19.56
N VAL A 75 8.28 -11.88 19.22
CA VAL A 75 8.68 -10.55 18.75
C VAL A 75 7.99 -10.22 17.42
N ALA A 76 7.86 -11.19 16.52
CA ALA A 76 7.14 -11.01 15.25
C ALA A 76 5.64 -10.74 15.45
N ARG A 77 5.00 -11.34 16.45
CA ARG A 77 3.59 -11.04 16.80
C ARG A 77 3.45 -9.64 17.39
N ASN A 78 4.34 -9.25 18.31
CA ASN A 78 4.36 -7.90 18.86
C ASN A 78 4.51 -6.85 17.76
N LEU A 79 5.49 -7.02 16.87
CA LEU A 79 5.69 -6.11 15.74
C LEU A 79 4.48 -6.09 14.80
N TRP A 80 3.86 -7.24 14.57
CA TRP A 80 2.64 -7.34 13.78
C TRP A 80 1.49 -6.54 14.38
N ASP A 81 1.19 -6.74 15.66
CA ASP A 81 0.12 -6.05 16.36
C ASP A 81 0.36 -4.54 16.34
N THR A 82 1.58 -4.11 16.66
CA THR A 82 2.02 -2.71 16.54
C THR A 82 1.77 -2.16 15.15
N VAL A 83 2.12 -2.89 14.09
CA VAL A 83 1.87 -2.43 12.72
C VAL A 83 0.37 -2.29 12.48
N ILE A 84 -0.43 -3.31 12.74
CA ILE A 84 -1.86 -3.34 12.43
C ILE A 84 -2.65 -2.27 13.21
N GLU A 85 -2.27 -2.01 14.46
CA GLU A 85 -2.87 -0.97 15.31
C GLU A 85 -2.50 0.45 14.86
N ASN A 86 -1.47 0.60 14.02
CA ASN A 86 -0.95 1.89 13.57
C ASN A 86 -1.02 2.06 12.06
N PRO A 87 -2.23 1.99 11.47
CA PRO A 87 -2.38 2.13 10.04
C PRO A 87 -2.15 3.55 9.57
N ASN A 88 -1.68 3.66 8.33
CA ASN A 88 -1.59 4.96 7.67
C ASN A 88 -3.00 5.53 7.41
N ARG A 89 -3.31 6.67 8.05
CA ARG A 89 -4.61 7.35 7.92
C ARG A 89 -4.88 7.84 6.50
N LEU A 90 -3.86 8.31 5.79
CA LEU A 90 -4.01 8.81 4.42
C LEU A 90 -4.43 7.68 3.47
N VAL A 91 -3.73 6.54 3.50
CA VAL A 91 -4.13 5.34 2.73
C VAL A 91 -5.57 4.94 3.07
N GLN A 92 -5.92 4.97 4.35
CA GLN A 92 -7.26 4.61 4.80
C GLN A 92 -8.34 5.54 4.22
N ASP A 93 -8.09 6.85 4.21
CA ASP A 93 -9.02 7.84 3.69
C ASP A 93 -9.14 7.75 2.16
N GLU A 94 -8.04 7.54 1.45
CA GLU A 94 -8.03 7.32 0.00
C GLU A 94 -8.81 6.05 -0.37
N VAL A 95 -8.60 4.93 0.34
CA VAL A 95 -9.36 3.69 0.14
C VAL A 95 -10.85 3.92 0.41
N ARG A 96 -11.21 4.69 1.46
CA ARG A 96 -12.61 5.04 1.73
C ARG A 96 -13.23 5.85 0.60
N ILE A 97 -12.48 6.80 0.02
CA ILE A 97 -12.94 7.61 -1.12
C ILE A 97 -13.20 6.71 -2.33
N VAL A 98 -12.27 5.80 -2.65
CA VAL A 98 -12.41 4.87 -3.79
C VAL A 98 -13.58 3.89 -3.59
N ARG A 99 -13.76 3.36 -2.37
CA ARG A 99 -14.94 2.53 -2.03
C ARG A 99 -16.26 3.26 -2.16
N ARG A 100 -16.32 4.55 -1.84
CA ARG A 100 -17.54 5.37 -2.06
C ARG A 100 -17.89 5.53 -3.54
N MET A 101 -16.91 5.40 -4.44
CA MET A 101 -17.14 5.33 -5.89
C MET A 101 -17.56 3.92 -6.36
N GLY A 102 -17.75 2.99 -5.43
CA GLY A 102 -18.15 1.61 -5.72
C GLY A 102 -17.02 0.77 -6.31
N ILE A 103 -15.77 1.10 -5.96
CA ILE A 103 -14.57 0.38 -6.38
C ILE A 103 -13.94 -0.24 -5.14
N GLU A 104 -13.76 -1.55 -5.14
CA GLU A 104 -13.26 -2.30 -3.99
C GLU A 104 -11.73 -2.32 -3.96
N TYR A 105 -11.18 -1.72 -2.90
CA TYR A 105 -9.77 -1.69 -2.60
C TYR A 105 -9.54 -2.13 -1.17
N SER A 106 -8.51 -2.93 -0.95
CA SER A 106 -8.02 -3.29 0.37
C SER A 106 -6.79 -2.46 0.73
N ARG A 107 -6.54 -2.32 2.02
CA ARG A 107 -5.30 -1.76 2.55
C ARG A 107 -4.54 -2.85 3.27
N MET A 108 -3.23 -2.88 3.12
CA MET A 108 -2.38 -3.79 3.86
C MET A 108 -1.01 -3.15 4.14
N PRO A 109 -0.33 -3.54 5.22
CA PRO A 109 1.08 -3.20 5.36
C PRO A 109 1.87 -3.82 4.21
N TYR A 110 2.90 -3.10 3.77
CA TYR A 110 3.74 -3.50 2.65
C TYR A 110 5.15 -3.85 3.13
N THR A 111 5.84 -2.88 3.73
CA THR A 111 7.21 -3.04 4.24
C THR A 111 7.40 -2.27 5.54
N ILE A 112 8.26 -2.81 6.41
CA ILE A 112 8.76 -2.15 7.61
C ILE A 112 10.22 -1.84 7.37
N ARG A 113 10.63 -0.60 7.62
CA ARG A 113 11.95 -0.11 7.28
C ARG A 113 12.61 0.53 8.49
N TYR A 114 13.80 0.04 8.83
CA TYR A 114 14.69 0.64 9.81
C TYR A 114 15.81 1.40 9.08
N TYR A 115 15.90 2.72 9.29
CA TYR A 115 16.88 3.59 8.66
C TYR A 115 18.16 3.66 9.52
N THR A 116 19.30 3.25 8.95
CA THR A 116 20.53 3.09 9.74
C THR A 116 21.10 4.40 10.26
N ARG A 117 20.97 5.49 9.49
CA ARG A 117 21.48 6.82 9.83
C ARG A 117 20.65 7.51 10.90
N THR A 118 19.33 7.51 10.75
CA THR A 118 18.43 8.26 11.64
C THR A 118 17.83 7.39 12.74
N LYS A 119 18.13 6.09 12.75
CA LYS A 119 17.57 5.07 13.66
C LYS A 119 16.05 4.96 13.62
N ARG A 120 15.40 5.58 12.63
CA ARG A 120 13.95 5.67 12.49
C ARG A 120 13.37 4.33 12.03
N VAL A 121 12.21 3.96 12.56
CA VAL A 121 11.39 2.86 12.02
C VAL A 121 10.12 3.41 11.39
N SER A 122 9.84 3.00 10.16
CA SER A 122 8.62 3.35 9.45
C SER A 122 7.95 2.13 8.85
N VAL A 123 6.62 2.17 8.74
CA VAL A 123 5.84 1.19 8.00
C VAL A 123 5.22 1.84 6.76
N ALA A 124 5.37 1.18 5.62
CA ALA A 124 4.68 1.51 4.40
C ALA A 124 3.36 0.72 4.34
N TRP A 125 2.27 1.40 4.01
CA TRP A 125 0.96 0.83 3.78
C TRP A 125 0.59 1.02 2.32
N THR A 126 0.03 -0.02 1.71
CA THR A 126 -0.39 0.01 0.31
C THR A 126 -1.89 -0.22 0.18
N ALA A 127 -2.50 0.51 -0.75
CA ALA A 127 -3.85 0.24 -1.22
C ALA A 127 -3.75 -0.61 -2.49
N VAL A 128 -4.42 -1.76 -2.47
CA VAL A 128 -4.43 -2.72 -3.58
C VAL A 128 -5.87 -3.00 -4.00
N PRO A 129 -6.14 -3.20 -5.29
CA PRO A 129 -7.49 -3.54 -5.75
C PRO A 129 -7.87 -4.96 -5.32
N ASP A 130 -9.16 -5.18 -5.07
CA ASP A 130 -9.71 -6.52 -4.83
C ASP A 130 -9.96 -7.27 -6.15
N GLY A 131 -8.95 -7.28 -7.01
CA GLY A 131 -8.96 -7.90 -8.34
C GLY A 131 -8.85 -6.89 -9.49
N ILE A 132 -8.55 -7.43 -10.68
CA ILE A 132 -8.29 -6.63 -11.88
C ILE A 132 -9.45 -5.70 -12.26
N LEU A 133 -10.70 -6.16 -12.09
CA LEU A 133 -11.89 -5.40 -12.45
C LEU A 133 -11.96 -4.07 -11.68
N GLU A 134 -11.53 -4.04 -10.42
CA GLU A 134 -11.54 -2.84 -9.59
C GLU A 134 -10.49 -1.82 -10.07
N SER A 135 -9.33 -2.29 -10.55
CA SER A 135 -8.36 -1.43 -11.23
C SER A 135 -8.92 -0.85 -12.53
N VAL A 136 -9.60 -1.66 -13.35
CA VAL A 136 -10.23 -1.19 -14.59
C VAL A 136 -11.29 -0.13 -14.30
N LYS A 137 -12.15 -0.34 -13.30
CA LYS A 137 -13.11 0.67 -12.86
C LYS A 137 -12.42 1.99 -12.47
N LEU A 138 -11.31 1.91 -11.72
CA LEU A 138 -10.56 3.10 -11.31
C LEU A 138 -9.92 3.81 -12.50
N MET A 139 -9.33 3.09 -13.45
CA MET A 139 -8.75 3.65 -14.69
C MET A 139 -9.79 4.41 -15.52
N ILE A 140 -11.02 3.90 -15.58
CA ILE A 140 -12.13 4.54 -16.31
C ILE A 140 -12.57 5.85 -15.63
N LEU A 141 -12.75 5.84 -14.29
CA LEU A 141 -13.28 7.00 -13.56
C LEU A 141 -12.23 8.06 -13.23
N ALA A 142 -10.98 7.66 -13.02
CA ALA A 142 -9.91 8.52 -12.55
C ALA A 142 -8.61 8.25 -13.33
N PRO A 143 -8.55 8.61 -14.63
CA PRO A 143 -7.31 8.55 -15.38
C PRO A 143 -6.22 9.41 -14.72
N SER A 144 -4.97 8.94 -14.76
CA SER A 144 -3.84 9.72 -14.26
C SER A 144 -3.62 10.99 -15.10
N ASN A 145 -3.15 12.06 -14.45
CA ASN A 145 -2.74 13.28 -15.14
C ASN A 145 -1.33 13.16 -15.74
N ASP A 146 -0.53 12.19 -15.28
CA ASP A 146 0.77 11.88 -15.85
C ASP A 146 0.59 11.17 -17.20
N VAL A 147 1.21 11.73 -18.25
CA VAL A 147 1.07 11.25 -19.63
C VAL A 147 1.51 9.80 -19.78
N VAL A 148 2.62 9.41 -19.14
CA VAL A 148 3.19 8.06 -19.26
C VAL A 148 2.29 7.05 -18.54
N LYS A 149 1.80 7.38 -17.35
CA LYS A 149 0.86 6.53 -16.61
C LYS A 149 -0.47 6.43 -17.33
N ARG A 150 -0.96 7.52 -17.89
CA ARG A 150 -2.22 7.55 -18.66
C ARG A 150 -2.14 6.68 -19.91
N GLU A 151 -1.01 6.69 -20.63
CA GLU A 151 -0.81 5.79 -21.77
C GLU A 151 -0.81 4.32 -21.34
N LYS A 152 -0.12 3.98 -20.24
CA LYS A 152 -0.18 2.62 -19.69
C LYS A 152 -1.59 2.19 -19.31
N MET A 153 -2.37 3.08 -18.69
CA MET A 153 -3.78 2.80 -18.38
C MET A 153 -4.59 2.58 -19.67
N ARG A 154 -4.35 3.36 -20.72
CA ARG A 154 -5.00 3.21 -22.03
C ARG A 154 -4.70 1.86 -22.64
N ASP A 155 -3.44 1.43 -22.65
CA ASP A 155 -3.02 0.12 -23.16
C ASP A 155 -3.73 -1.00 -22.41
N ILE A 156 -3.73 -0.96 -21.07
CA ILE A 156 -4.43 -1.95 -20.23
C ILE A 156 -5.93 -2.01 -20.54
N LEU A 157 -6.59 -0.86 -20.72
CA LEU A 157 -8.01 -0.81 -21.07
C LEU A 157 -8.29 -1.39 -22.46
N ARG A 158 -7.37 -1.17 -23.43
CA ARG A 158 -7.49 -1.72 -24.79
C ARG A 158 -7.23 -3.23 -24.84
N GLU A 159 -6.29 -3.72 -24.04
CA GLU A 159 -5.96 -5.14 -23.94
C GLU A 159 -7.03 -5.96 -23.19
N ARG A 160 -7.95 -5.30 -22.46
CA ARG A 160 -8.94 -5.94 -21.60
C ARG A 160 -10.39 -5.55 -21.92
N PRO A 161 -10.86 -5.76 -23.16
CA PRO A 161 -12.19 -5.30 -23.59
C PRO A 161 -13.34 -5.92 -22.75
N GLU A 162 -13.21 -7.17 -22.31
CA GLU A 162 -14.23 -7.83 -21.49
C GLU A 162 -14.31 -7.26 -20.06
N ASP A 163 -13.18 -6.85 -19.48
CA ASP A 163 -13.17 -6.20 -18.16
C ASP A 163 -13.75 -4.78 -18.28
N VAL A 164 -13.40 -4.05 -19.36
CA VAL A 164 -13.99 -2.74 -19.67
C VAL A 164 -15.49 -2.86 -19.83
N LYS A 165 -15.99 -3.83 -20.60
CA LYS A 165 -17.43 -4.06 -20.78
C LYS A 165 -18.13 -4.29 -19.45
N ARG A 166 -17.59 -5.16 -18.59
CA ARG A 166 -18.13 -5.43 -17.24
C ARG A 166 -18.14 -4.18 -16.36
N ALA A 167 -17.07 -3.38 -16.39
CA ALA A 167 -17.02 -2.12 -15.66
C ALA A 167 -18.07 -1.10 -16.17
N LYS A 168 -18.25 -1.00 -17.48
CA LYS A 168 -19.28 -0.13 -18.08
C LYS A 168 -20.70 -0.55 -17.66
N GLU A 169 -21.01 -1.84 -17.70
CA GLU A 169 -22.30 -2.37 -17.24
C GLU A 169 -22.53 -2.06 -15.75
N TYR A 170 -21.49 -2.18 -14.93
CA TYR A 170 -21.54 -1.80 -13.53
C TYR A 170 -21.86 -0.31 -13.35
N PHE A 171 -21.15 0.58 -14.06
CA PHE A 171 -21.40 2.03 -13.98
C PHE A 171 -22.80 2.41 -14.48
N ALA A 172 -23.27 1.80 -15.57
CA ALA A 172 -24.62 2.01 -16.09
C ALA A 172 -25.70 1.64 -15.05
N LYS A 173 -25.56 0.49 -14.38
CA LYS A 173 -26.48 0.07 -13.29
C LYS A 173 -26.47 1.02 -12.09
N LYS A 174 -25.36 1.71 -11.85
CA LYS A 174 -25.19 2.68 -10.75
C LYS A 174 -25.52 4.12 -11.14
N GLY A 175 -25.86 4.38 -12.41
CA GLY A 175 -26.07 5.74 -12.93
C GLY A 175 -24.79 6.60 -12.93
N ILE A 176 -23.60 5.98 -12.95
CA ILE A 176 -22.32 6.67 -12.97
C ILE A 176 -21.95 7.00 -14.41
N GLN A 177 -21.75 8.29 -14.70
CA GLN A 177 -21.28 8.76 -16.01
C GLN A 177 -19.75 8.79 -16.07
N PHE A 178 -19.20 8.49 -17.23
CA PHE A 178 -17.76 8.50 -17.50
C PHE A 178 -17.49 8.82 -18.97
N ALA A 179 -16.28 9.31 -19.27
CA ALA A 179 -15.81 9.52 -20.64
C ALA A 179 -14.96 8.33 -21.11
N GLU A 180 -15.11 7.93 -22.37
CA GLU A 180 -14.30 6.85 -22.97
C GLU A 180 -12.95 7.36 -23.51
N TRP A 181 -12.19 8.01 -22.63
CA TRP A 181 -10.95 8.72 -22.96
C TRP A 181 -9.83 7.84 -23.55
N TRP A 182 -9.92 6.51 -23.41
CA TRP A 182 -8.95 5.56 -23.95
C TRP A 182 -9.19 5.21 -25.43
N LYS A 183 -10.27 5.73 -26.03
CA LYS A 183 -10.58 5.58 -27.46
C LYS A 183 -10.05 6.73 -28.32
N GLU A 184 -9.64 7.83 -27.70
CA GLU A 184 -8.88 8.92 -28.34
C GLU A 184 -7.49 8.43 -28.75
#